data_AF-A0A377R4Y0-F1
#
_entry.id   AF-A0A377R4Y0-F1
#
_cell.length_a   1.000
_cell.length_b   1.000
_cell.length_c   1.000
_cell.angle_alpha   90.00
_cell.angle_beta   90.00
_cell.angle_gamma   90.00
#
_symmetry.space_group_name_H-M   'P 1'
#
loop_
_entity.id
_entity.type
_entity.pdbx_description
1 polymer ?
#
loop_
_entity_poly.entity_id
_entity_poly.type
_entity_poly.pdbx_seq_one_letter_code
_entity_poly.pdbx_strand_id
1 'polypeptide(L)' 'MIEHLNAEQTAELLGIAKSTFLRKYAVRPDFPDRIRISRKIMFWKRDEVEAWRNRHREQRPKI' A
#
# COMPACT_ATOMS: atom_id res chain seq x y z
N MET A 1 8.98 14.66 -5.95
CA MET A 1 7.58 14.85 -6.41
C MET A 1 6.73 13.87 -5.64
N ILE A 2 5.66 14.30 -4.98
CA ILE A 2 4.80 13.37 -4.20
C ILE A 2 3.92 12.61 -5.18
N GLU A 3 4.34 11.39 -5.52
CA GLU A 3 3.58 10.51 -6.41
C GLU A 3 2.49 9.78 -5.62
N HIS A 4 1.24 9.92 -6.05
CA HIS A 4 0.08 9.30 -5.42
C HIS A 4 -0.35 8.09 -6.24
N LEU A 5 -0.42 6.93 -5.60
CA LEU A 5 -0.82 5.67 -6.19
C LEU A 5 -2.28 5.39 -5.89
N ASN A 6 -3.04 4.97 -6.89
CA ASN A 6 -4.37 4.40 -6.66
C ASN A 6 -4.26 2.97 -6.08
N ALA A 7 -5.39 2.35 -5.74
CA ALA A 7 -5.41 1.01 -5.13
C ALA A 7 -4.80 -0.09 -6.02
N GLU A 8 -4.84 0.08 -7.34
CA GLU A 8 -4.33 -0.89 -8.30
C GLU A 8 -2.82 -0.80 -8.41
N GLN A 9 -2.30 0.41 -8.58
CA GLN A 9 -0.87 0.69 -8.59
C GLN A 9 -0.21 0.31 -7.25
N THR A 10 -0.90 0.56 -6.14
CA THR A 10 -0.42 0.17 -4.80
C THR A 10 -0.33 -1.36 -4.68
N ALA A 11 -1.34 -2.08 -5.18
CA ALA A 11 -1.34 -3.54 -5.16
C ALA A 11 -0.25 -4.13 -6.06
N GLU A 12 -0.05 -3.55 -7.24
CA GLU A 12 1.04 -3.90 -8.16
C GLU A 12 2.42 -3.70 -7.53
N LEU A 13 2.65 -2.54 -6.89
CA LEU A 13 3.89 -2.25 -6.16
C LEU A 13 4.19 -3.27 -5.05
N LEU A 14 3.14 -3.76 -4.39
CA LEU A 14 3.24 -4.78 -3.35
C LEU A 14 3.28 -6.21 -3.91
N GLY A 15 3.06 -6.42 -5.21
CA GLY A 15 3.03 -7.73 -5.86
C GLY A 15 1.83 -8.60 -5.43
N ILE A 16 0.69 -7.99 -5.14
CA ILE A 16 -0.52 -8.69 -4.68
C ILE A 16 -1.75 -8.27 -5.50
N ALA A 17 -2.82 -9.07 -5.44
CA ALA A 17 -4.08 -8.71 -6.08
C ALA A 17 -4.75 -7.50 -5.41
N LYS A 18 -5.35 -6.60 -6.21
CA LYS A 18 -6.08 -5.41 -5.76
C LYS A 18 -7.15 -5.71 -4.69
N SER A 19 -7.92 -6.78 -4.88
CA SER A 19 -8.93 -7.24 -3.91
C SER A 19 -8.31 -7.63 -2.56
N THR A 20 -7.16 -8.33 -2.60
CA THR A 20 -6.39 -8.70 -1.42
C THR A 20 -5.80 -7.47 -0.73
N PHE A 21 -5.26 -6.53 -1.50
CA PHE A 21 -4.76 -5.25 -0.99
C PHE A 21 -5.84 -4.50 -0.20
N LEU A 22 -6.99 -4.23 -0.82
CA LEU A 22 -8.08 -3.48 -0.19
C LEU A 22 -8.64 -4.17 1.05
N ARG A 23 -8.76 -5.51 1.03
CA ARG A 23 -9.36 -6.28 2.12
C ARG A 23 -8.39 -6.53 3.29
N LYS A 24 -7.10 -6.77 3.02
CA LYS A 24 -6.15 -7.24 4.03
C LYS A 24 -5.06 -6.24 4.39
N TYR A 25 -4.69 -5.32 3.50
CA TYR A 25 -3.56 -4.41 3.70
C TYR A 25 -4.05 -2.98 3.95
N ALA A 26 -4.95 -2.44 3.13
CA ALA A 26 -5.45 -1.07 3.25
C ALA A 26 -6.26 -0.78 4.55
N VAL A 27 -6.66 -1.84 5.28
CA VAL A 27 -7.37 -1.76 6.57
C VAL A 27 -6.44 -1.90 7.76
N ARG A 28 -5.15 -2.19 7.54
CA ARG A 28 -4.20 -2.42 8.61
C ARG A 28 -3.82 -1.11 9.29
N PRO A 29 -3.75 -1.09 10.63
CA PRO A 29 -3.33 0.11 11.37
C PRO A 29 -1.85 0.46 11.15
N ASP A 30 -1.02 -0.52 10.76
CA ASP A 30 0.40 -0.32 10.45
C ASP A 30 0.67 0.07 9.00
N PHE A 31 -0.34 0.07 8.12
CA PHE A 31 -0.20 0.41 6.72
C PHE A 31 -0.36 1.93 6.49
N PRO A 32 0.29 2.52 5.46
CA PRO A 32 0.13 3.93 5.15
C PRO A 32 -1.31 4.40 5.04
N ASP A 33 -1.56 5.59 5.58
CA ASP A 33 -2.89 6.19 5.58
C ASP A 33 -3.39 6.46 4.16
N ARG A 34 -4.68 6.21 3.96
CA ARG A 34 -5.36 6.46 2.68
C ARG A 34 -5.75 7.94 2.58
N ILE A 35 -5.38 8.57 1.48
CA ILE A 35 -5.89 9.86 1.07
C ILE A 35 -7.20 9.63 0.32
N ARG A 36 -8.33 9.94 0.96
CA ARG A 36 -9.66 9.72 0.38
C ARG A 36 -10.19 11.00 -0.27
N ILE A 37 -10.29 11.00 -1.61
CA ILE A 37 -10.94 12.10 -2.35
C ILE A 37 -12.44 11.87 -2.44
N SER A 38 -12.89 10.63 -2.63
CA SER A 38 -14.32 10.27 -2.66
C SER A 38 -14.57 8.89 -2.08
N ARG A 39 -15.85 8.46 -1.98
CA ARG A 39 -16.19 7.10 -1.52
C ARG A 39 -15.53 6.00 -2.36
N LYS A 40 -15.26 6.26 -3.65
CA LYS A 40 -14.67 5.29 -4.59
C LYS A 40 -13.21 5.58 -4.94
N ILE A 41 -12.72 6.79 -4.67
CA ILE A 41 -11.39 7.25 -5.08
C ILE A 41 -10.52 7.42 -3.83
N MET A 42 -9.53 6.54 -3.73
CA MET A 42 -8.55 6.50 -2.65
C MET A 42 -7.14 6.43 -3.24
N PHE A 43 -6.22 7.15 -2.61
CA PHE A 43 -4.83 7.19 -2.98
C PHE A 43 -3.93 6.92 -1.78
N TRP A 44 -2.71 6.47 -2.07
CA TRP A 44 -1.63 6.30 -1.11
C TRP A 44 -0.38 7.00 -1.63
N LYS A 45 0.44 7.54 -0.73
CA LYS A 45 1.74 8.10 -1.15
C LYS A 45 2.68 6.95 -1.49
N ARG A 46 3.29 7.01 -2.67
CA ARG A 46 4.25 5.99 -3.13
C ARG A 46 5.37 5.77 -2.11
N ASP A 47 5.97 6.86 -1.62
CA ASP A 47 7.10 6.82 -0.69
C ASP A 47 6.76 6.09 0.62
N GLU A 48 5.56 6.32 1.17
CA GLU A 48 5.11 5.67 2.39
C GLU A 48 4.86 4.16 2.19
N VAL A 49 4.27 3.78 1.05
CA VAL A 49 4.05 2.38 0.69
C VAL A 49 5.37 1.66 0.46
N GLU A 50 6.33 2.30 -0.19
CA GLU A 50 7.64 1.73 -0.43
C GLU A 50 8.45 1.59 0.88
N ALA A 51 8.40 2.60 1.75
CA ALA A 51 8.99 2.53 3.08
C ALA A 51 8.34 1.42 3.94
N TRP A 52 7.02 1.26 3.86
CA TRP A 52 6.32 0.15 4.52
C TRP A 52 6.77 -1.20 3.96
N ARG A 53 6.83 -1.34 2.63
CA ARG A 53 7.28 -2.56 1.95
C ARG A 53 8.71 -2.92 2.34
N ASN A 54 9.62 -1.96 2.38
CA ASN A 54 11.02 -2.20 2.74
C ASN A 54 11.14 -2.68 4.20
N ARG A 55 10.44 -2.02 5.13
CA ARG A 55 10.38 -2.45 6.55
C ARG A 55 9.83 -3.87 6.73
N HIS A 56 8.89 -4.30 5.89
CA HIS A 56 8.28 -5.64 5.98
C HIS A 56 9.05 -6.71 5.20
N ARG A 57 9.83 -6.32 4.18
CA ARG A 57 10.75 -7.24 3.49
C ARG A 57 11.91 -7.66 4.37
N GLU A 58 12.43 -6.73 5.17
CA GLU A 58 13.57 -6.99 6.08
C GLU A 58 13.21 -7.96 7.21
N GLN A 59 11.92 -8.03 7.58
CA GLN A 59 11.39 -8.96 8.57
C GLN A 59 11.13 -10.37 8.05
N ARG A 60 11.35 -10.67 6.75
CA ARG A 60 11.32 -12.06 6.28
C ARG A 60 12.69 -12.69 6.57
N PRO A 61 12.81 -13.62 7.54
CA PRO A 61 14.03 -14.38 7.70
C PRO A 61 14.27 -15.11 6.38
N LYS A 62 15.46 -14.95 5.79
CA LYS A 62 15.93 -15.90 4.78
C LYS A 62 16.14 -17.21 5.53
N ILE A 63 15.21 -18.15 5.38
CA ILE A 63 15.42 -19.56 5.71
C ILE A 63 16.33 -20.15 4.65
#